data_AF-A0AA94HZK0-F1
#
_entry.id   AF-A0AA94HZK0-F1
#
_cell.length_a   1.000
_cell.length_b   1.000
_cell.length_c   1.000
_cell.angle_alpha   90.00
_cell.angle_beta   90.00
_cell.angle_gamma   90.00
#
_symmetry.space_group_name_H-M   'P 1'
#
loop_
_entity.id
_entity.type
_entity.pdbx_description
1 polymer ?
#
loop_
_entity_poly.entity_id
_entity_poly.type
_entity_poly.pdbx_seq_one_letter_code
_entity_poly.pdbx_strand_id
1 'polypeptide(L)'
;MAQVYDKFVVDVKVKRDSIITAVQNDSNSRFLDVYLKDNGLPINLAGHEVRIYCRKPEDGGEIYNNGVITEAANGRCQFPLT
;
A
#
# COMPACT_ATOMS: atom_id res chain seq x y z
N MET A 1 -17.92 9.16 -12.28
CA MET A 1 -17.67 9.44 -10.85
C MET A 1 -16.40 8.70 -10.47
N ALA A 2 -15.39 9.38 -9.93
CA ALA A 2 -14.16 8.70 -9.49
C ALA A 2 -14.51 7.78 -8.32
N GLN A 3 -14.32 6.48 -8.51
CA GLN A 3 -14.43 5.51 -7.42
C GLN A 3 -13.31 5.84 -6.43
N VAL A 4 -13.69 6.32 -5.24
CA VAL A 4 -12.73 6.51 -4.14
C VAL A 4 -12.47 5.12 -3.60
N TYR A 5 -11.38 4.49 -4.03
CA TYR A 5 -10.95 3.22 -3.45
C TYR A 5 -10.57 3.44 -1.99
N ASP A 6 -10.96 2.51 -1.11
CA ASP A 6 -10.65 2.56 0.31
C ASP A 6 -9.13 2.63 0.53
N LYS A 7 -8.69 3.59 1.34
CA LYS A 7 -7.29 3.73 1.75
C LYS A 7 -6.91 2.56 2.65
N PHE A 8 -5.83 1.87 2.34
CA PHE A 8 -5.36 0.80 3.21
C PHE A 8 -4.67 1.38 4.44
N VAL A 9 -5.00 0.89 5.63
CA VAL A 9 -4.28 1.25 6.85
C VAL A 9 -3.61 0.00 7.38
N VAL A 10 -2.28 -0.01 7.42
CA VAL A 10 -1.49 -1.10 7.98
C VAL A 10 -0.91 -0.64 9.30
N ASP A 11 -1.29 -1.32 10.37
CA ASP A 11 -0.59 -1.21 11.64
C ASP A 11 0.41 -2.35 11.75
N VAL A 12 1.70 -2.04 11.87
CA VAL A 12 2.76 -3.04 11.82
C VAL A 12 2.75 -4.01 13.00
N LYS A 13 2.01 -3.70 14.08
CA LYS A 13 1.87 -4.57 15.25
C LYS A 13 0.59 -5.39 15.25
N VAL A 14 -0.32 -5.17 14.31
CA VAL A 14 -1.61 -5.85 14.24
C VAL A 14 -1.69 -6.69 12.98
N LYS A 15 -1.86 -8.00 13.15
CA LYS A 15 -2.15 -8.88 12.01
C LYS A 15 -3.47 -8.44 11.36
N ARG A 16 -3.46 -8.24 10.04
CA ARG A 16 -4.65 -7.90 9.25
C ARG A 16 -4.99 -9.01 8.29
N ASP A 17 -6.27 -9.37 8.25
CA ASP A 17 -6.87 -10.28 7.28
C ASP A 17 -7.80 -9.52 6.31
N SER A 18 -7.43 -8.26 5.98
CA SER A 18 -8.22 -7.40 5.09
C SER A 18 -7.95 -7.74 3.63
N ILE A 19 -9.02 -7.85 2.84
CA ILE A 19 -8.93 -7.99 1.37
C ILE A 19 -9.07 -6.59 0.75
N ILE A 20 -8.12 -6.23 -0.10
CA ILE A 20 -8.24 -5.07 -0.98
C ILE A 20 -8.34 -5.57 -2.40
N THR A 21 -9.38 -5.11 -3.10
CA THR A 21 -9.59 -5.41 -4.51
C THR A 21 -8.98 -4.28 -5.34
N ALA A 22 -7.89 -4.59 -6.05
CA ALA A 22 -7.38 -3.75 -7.12
C ALA A 22 -7.73 -4.42 -8.46
N VAL A 23 -8.31 -3.65 -9.39
CA VAL A 23 -8.69 -4.18 -10.71
C VAL A 23 -7.52 -3.99 -11.69
N GLN A 24 -6.98 -5.10 -12.20
CA GLN A 24 -5.95 -5.04 -13.25
C GLN A 24 -6.52 -4.36 -14.51
N ASN A 25 -5.71 -3.51 -15.16
CA ASN A 25 -6.04 -2.70 -16.34
C ASN A 25 -7.02 -1.53 -16.12
N ASP A 26 -7.44 -1.23 -14.89
CA ASP A 26 -8.07 0.06 -14.57
C ASP A 26 -6.96 1.10 -14.31
N SER A 27 -6.95 2.15 -15.12
CA SER A 27 -5.94 3.22 -15.05
C SER A 27 -5.93 3.96 -13.70
N ASN A 28 -7.05 3.94 -12.98
CA ASN A 28 -7.23 4.55 -11.66
C ASN A 28 -6.90 3.59 -10.51
N SER A 29 -6.81 2.27 -10.74
CA SER A 29 -6.49 1.24 -9.73
C SER A 29 -5.01 0.83 -9.71
N ARG A 30 -4.13 1.59 -10.38
CA ARG A 30 -2.72 1.21 -10.57
C ARG A 30 -1.88 1.25 -9.30
N PHE A 31 -2.41 1.76 -8.19
CA PHE A 31 -1.66 1.98 -6.96
C PHE A 31 -2.41 1.47 -5.73
N LEU A 32 -1.67 0.82 -4.83
CA LEU A 32 -2.09 0.58 -3.45
C LEU A 32 -1.71 1.79 -2.60
N ASP A 33 -2.71 2.56 -2.16
CA ASP A 33 -2.53 3.71 -1.25
C ASP A 33 -2.62 3.26 0.21
N VAL A 34 -1.55 3.48 0.98
CA VAL A 34 -1.35 2.91 2.31
C VAL A 34 -0.98 3.99 3.32
N TYR A 35 -1.61 3.93 4.50
CA TYR A 35 -1.14 4.57 5.72
C TYR A 35 -0.45 3.53 6.60
N LEU A 36 0.84 3.76 6.90
CA LEU A 36 1.63 2.96 7.81
C LEU A 36 1.56 3.51 9.24
N LYS A 37 1.24 2.64 10.17
CA LYS A 37 1.10 2.96 11.59
C LYS A 37 1.85 1.97 12.48
N ASP A 38 2.24 2.43 13.66
CA ASP A 38 2.71 1.61 14.78
C ASP A 38 1.81 1.87 15.98
N ASN A 39 1.00 0.87 16.37
CA ASN A 39 0.07 0.95 17.50
C ASN A 39 -0.87 2.16 17.44
N GLY A 40 -1.45 2.39 16.27
CA GLY A 40 -2.40 3.48 15.98
C GLY A 40 -1.76 4.81 15.58
N LEU A 41 -0.45 5.00 15.82
CA LEU A 41 0.27 6.23 15.52
C LEU A 41 0.90 6.19 14.12
N PRO A 42 0.85 7.29 13.34
CA PRO A 42 1.53 7.36 12.05
C PRO A 42 3.03 7.15 12.16
N ILE A 43 3.61 6.38 11.24
CA ILE A 43 5.07 6.26 11.10
C ILE A 43 5.57 7.41 10.21
N ASN A 44 6.48 8.25 10.70
CA ASN A 44 7.07 9.31 9.88
C ASN A 44 8.09 8.72 8.88
N LEU A 45 7.84 8.92 7.59
CA LEU A 45 8.65 8.35 6.50
C LEU A 45 9.73 9.32 5.96
N ALA A 46 9.92 10.49 6.57
CA ALA A 46 10.92 11.46 6.11
C ALA A 46 12.33 10.84 6.12
N GLY A 47 13.05 10.94 4.99
CA GLY A 47 14.39 10.37 4.83
C GLY A 47 14.42 8.85 4.65
N HIS A 48 13.27 8.20 4.46
CA HIS A 48 13.17 6.76 4.25
C HIS A 48 12.77 6.43 2.80
N GLU A 49 13.04 5.19 2.40
CA GLU A 49 12.43 4.56 1.24
C GLU A 49 11.35 3.58 1.68
N VAL A 50 10.34 3.38 0.84
CA VAL A 50 9.29 2.39 1.07
C VAL A 50 9.23 1.42 -0.09
N ARG A 51 9.05 0.13 0.21
CA ARG A 51 8.94 -0.94 -0.78
C ARG A 51 7.85 -1.91 -0.37
N ILE A 52 7.18 -2.50 -1.35
CA ILE A 52 6.21 -3.56 -1.12
C ILE A 52 6.72 -4.86 -1.71
N TYR A 53 6.45 -5.94 -0.98
CA TYR A 53 6.58 -7.30 -1.46
C TYR A 53 5.20 -7.96 -1.44
N CYS A 54 4.80 -8.53 -2.57
CA CYS A 54 3.57 -9.32 -2.67
C CYS A 54 3.87 -10.65 -3.33
N ARG A 55 3.31 -11.73 -2.77
CA ARG A 55 3.27 -13.02 -3.44
C ARG A 55 1.90 -13.20 -4.09
N LYS A 56 1.88 -13.47 -5.39
CA LYS A 56 0.63 -13.80 -6.09
C LYS A 56 0.23 -15.25 -5.75
N PRO A 57 -1.07 -15.55 -5.62
CA PRO A 57 -1.55 -16.92 -5.48
C PRO A 57 -1.17 -17.81 -6.69
N GLU A 58 -1.25 -19.12 -6.50
CA GLU A 58 -1.27 -20.12 -7.59
C GLU A 58 -0.19 -19.89 -8.67
N ASP A 59 1.08 -19.92 -8.25
CA ASP A 59 2.25 -19.77 -9.13
C ASP A 59 2.36 -18.44 -9.90
N GLY A 60 1.59 -17.43 -9.53
CA GLY A 60 1.60 -16.11 -10.19
C GLY A 60 2.89 -15.29 -10.00
N GLY A 61 3.85 -15.78 -9.21
CA GLY A 61 5.13 -15.13 -8.95
C GLY A 61 5.10 -14.08 -7.84
N GLU A 62 6.11 -13.22 -7.85
CA GLU A 62 6.40 -12.24 -6.80
C GLU A 62 6.44 -10.82 -7.38
N ILE A 63 5.96 -9.84 -6.61
CA ILE A 63 6.04 -8.40 -6.93
C ILE A 63 6.99 -7.76 -5.91
N TYR A 64 7.96 -7.01 -6.40
CA TYR A 64 8.86 -6.18 -5.60
C TYR A 64 8.91 -4.78 -6.19
N ASN A 65 8.11 -3.87 -5.62
CA ASN A 65 7.96 -2.52 -6.15
C ASN A 65 8.43 -1.47 -5.15
N ASN A 66 9.15 -0.47 -5.67
CA ASN A 66 9.41 0.76 -4.94
C ASN A 66 8.11 1.56 -4.85
N GLY A 67 7.82 2.11 -3.68
CA GLY A 67 6.70 3.01 -3.48
C GLY A 67 7.10 4.47 -3.54
N VAL A 68 6.08 5.34 -3.58
CA VAL A 68 6.22 6.79 -3.52
C VAL A 68 5.62 7.27 -2.20
N ILE A 69 6.41 8.01 -1.42
CA ILE A 69 5.91 8.66 -0.21
C ILE A 69 5.11 9.88 -0.63
N THR A 70 3.83 9.92 -0.25
CA THR A 70 2.90 11.00 -0.62
C THR A 70 2.63 11.95 0.55
N GLU A 71 2.78 11.48 1.79
CA GLU A 71 2.62 12.29 3.00
C GLU A 71 3.48 11.73 4.14
N ALA A 72 4.75 12.12 4.17
CA ALA A 72 5.77 11.52 5.04
C ALA A 72 5.40 11.56 6.54
N ALA A 73 4.95 12.73 7.04
CA ALA A 73 4.63 12.91 8.45
C ALA A 73 3.44 12.06 8.92
N ASN A 74 2.53 11.69 8.00
CA ASN A 74 1.34 10.89 8.28
C ASN A 74 1.50 9.43 7.85
N GLY A 75 2.69 9.00 7.44
CA GLY A 75 2.94 7.61 7.07
C GLY A 75 2.26 7.17 5.77
N ARG A 76 1.87 8.11 4.90
CA ARG A 76 1.17 7.78 3.65
C ARG A 76 2.14 7.53 2.50
N CYS A 77 1.94 6.42 1.82
CA CYS A 77 2.69 6.06 0.62
C CYS A 77 1.82 5.27 -0.37
N GLN A 78 2.26 5.24 -1.63
CA GLN A 78 1.59 4.53 -2.71
C GLN A 78 2.54 3.54 -3.37
N PHE A 79 2.07 2.33 -3.65
CA PHE A 79 2.84 1.32 -4.37
C PHE A 79 2.18 0.98 -5.70
N PRO A 80 2.90 1.00 -6.83
CA PRO A 80 2.35 0.54 -8.09
C PRO A 80 2.05 -0.96 -8.02
N LEU A 81 0.93 -1.40 -8.59
CA LEU A 81 0.54 -2.80 -8.71
C LEU A 81 0.72 -3.23 -10.17
N THR A 82 1.98 -3.43 -10.57
CA THR A 82 2.39 -3.93 -11.89
C THR A 82 2.91 -5.34 -11.78
#